data_AF-A0A349G9A9-F1
#
_entry.id   AF-A0A349G9A9-F1
#
_cell.length_a   1.000
_cell.length_b   1.000
_cell.length_c   1.000
_cell.angle_alpha   90.00
_cell.angle_beta   90.00
_cell.angle_gamma   90.00
#
_symmetry.space_group_name_H-M   'P 1'
#
loop_
_entity.id
_entity.type
_entity.pdbx_description
1 polymer ?
#
loop_
_entity_poly.entity_id
_entity_poly.type
_entity_poly.pdbx_seq_one_letter_code
_entity_poly.pdbx_strand_id
1 'polypeptide(L)'
;WDVQTSIEKIMVLHGYEGVIVVGVDNSPGLERLDEYSPWVSERADELKALGEFSRDIGGEGIAYGKFIVKTLKPLIDTKYRTIPDREHTAVAGSSMGGFISLYLGAEYPEVFSKVGAFSTAAWFADHALHEHMKKVNLTLPIRWYLDIGTNETSNEKIENFKDIYVDGTLALENQLIELGVPRDDVRVVVEAGAVHNELAWARRFPEAFKWLFNI
;
A
#
# COMPACT_ATOMS: atom_id res chain seq x y z
N TRP A 1 -12.36 0.32 -7.60
CA TRP A 1 -11.87 -0.82 -6.80
C TRP A 1 -12.91 -1.91 -6.58
N ASP A 2 -14.23 -1.62 -6.63
CA ASP A 2 -15.28 -2.63 -6.47
C ASP A 2 -15.13 -3.53 -5.23
N VAL A 3 -14.61 -2.95 -4.13
CA VAL A 3 -14.24 -3.70 -2.92
C VAL A 3 -15.44 -4.45 -2.36
N GLN A 4 -16.57 -3.77 -2.18
CA GLN A 4 -17.80 -4.37 -1.66
C GLN A 4 -18.24 -5.55 -2.54
N THR A 5 -18.44 -5.32 -3.83
CA THR A 5 -18.90 -6.36 -4.77
C THR A 5 -17.93 -7.54 -4.84
N SER A 6 -16.63 -7.30 -4.76
CA SER A 6 -15.61 -8.34 -4.76
C SER A 6 -15.70 -9.22 -3.51
N ILE A 7 -15.81 -8.60 -2.34
CA ILE A 7 -15.93 -9.32 -1.07
C ILE A 7 -17.24 -10.09 -0.99
N GLU A 8 -18.37 -9.49 -1.39
CA GLU A 8 -19.67 -10.18 -1.42
C GLU A 8 -19.64 -11.43 -2.30
N LYS A 9 -18.98 -11.37 -3.47
CA LYS A 9 -18.77 -12.55 -4.32
C LYS A 9 -17.92 -13.61 -3.64
N ILE A 10 -16.84 -13.21 -2.95
CA ILE A 10 -15.98 -14.13 -2.21
C ILE A 10 -16.75 -14.80 -1.07
N MET A 11 -17.57 -14.07 -0.33
CA MET A 11 -18.43 -14.62 0.73
C MET A 11 -19.35 -15.71 0.18
N VAL A 12 -20.01 -15.46 -0.95
CA VAL A 12 -20.94 -16.41 -1.59
C VAL A 12 -20.21 -17.63 -2.15
N LEU A 13 -19.08 -17.43 -2.83
CA LEU A 13 -18.39 -18.50 -3.57
C LEU A 13 -17.45 -19.34 -2.70
N HIS A 14 -16.90 -18.78 -1.63
CA HIS A 14 -15.87 -19.41 -0.79
C HIS A 14 -16.31 -19.63 0.66
N GLY A 15 -17.53 -19.24 1.04
CA GLY A 15 -18.01 -19.39 2.42
C GLY A 15 -17.28 -18.50 3.43
N TYR A 16 -16.67 -17.40 2.98
CA TYR A 16 -16.02 -16.43 3.85
C TYR A 16 -17.06 -15.63 4.65
N GLU A 17 -16.86 -15.48 5.96
CA GLU A 17 -17.84 -14.83 6.85
C GLU A 17 -17.94 -13.30 6.64
N GLY A 18 -16.96 -12.71 5.97
CA GLY A 18 -16.91 -11.29 5.64
C GLY A 18 -15.85 -10.52 6.43
N VAL A 19 -15.79 -9.22 6.18
CA VAL A 19 -14.83 -8.30 6.80
C VAL A 19 -15.46 -6.92 6.97
N ILE A 20 -15.00 -6.16 7.96
CA ILE A 20 -15.32 -4.73 8.06
C ILE A 20 -14.30 -3.97 7.22
N VAL A 21 -14.77 -3.28 6.19
CA VAL A 21 -13.94 -2.39 5.37
C VAL A 21 -14.05 -0.97 5.91
N VAL A 22 -12.92 -0.37 6.27
CA VAL A 22 -12.82 1.02 6.73
C VAL A 22 -12.16 1.85 5.64
N GLY A 23 -12.97 2.61 4.88
CA GLY A 23 -12.46 3.61 3.96
C GLY A 23 -12.01 4.86 4.73
N VAL A 24 -10.75 5.26 4.56
CA VAL A 24 -10.19 6.46 5.18
C VAL A 24 -10.14 7.54 4.10
N ASP A 25 -10.89 8.62 4.31
CA ASP A 25 -10.82 9.79 3.42
C ASP A 25 -9.43 10.41 3.48
N ASN A 26 -9.03 11.05 2.39
CA ASN A 26 -7.72 11.69 2.29
C ASN A 26 -7.88 13.18 2.01
N SER A 27 -6.86 13.95 2.34
CA SER A 27 -6.84 15.37 1.96
C SER A 27 -7.07 15.51 0.45
N PRO A 28 -7.90 16.48 0.01
CA PRO A 28 -8.24 16.63 -1.40
C PRO A 28 -6.99 16.95 -2.23
N GLY A 29 -7.05 16.68 -3.53
CA GLY A 29 -5.99 17.09 -4.45
C GLY A 29 -4.65 16.41 -4.17
N LEU A 30 -3.60 17.21 -4.06
CA LEU A 30 -2.23 16.73 -3.96
C LEU A 30 -1.73 16.70 -2.50
N GLU A 31 -2.49 17.28 -1.58
CA GLU A 31 -2.24 17.27 -0.14
C GLU A 31 -2.27 15.85 0.45
N ARG A 32 -3.00 14.91 -0.16
CA ARG A 32 -2.92 13.48 0.21
C ARG A 32 -1.51 12.90 0.15
N LEU A 33 -0.63 13.46 -0.70
CA LEU A 33 0.74 12.96 -0.82
C LEU A 33 1.55 13.26 0.44
N ASP A 34 1.18 14.32 1.18
CA ASP A 34 1.77 14.65 2.48
C ASP A 34 1.42 13.59 3.52
N GLU A 35 0.12 13.26 3.61
CA GLU A 35 -0.42 12.23 4.50
C GLU A 35 0.15 10.84 4.21
N TYR A 36 0.46 10.55 2.96
CA TYR A 36 0.83 9.21 2.51
C TYR A 36 2.34 8.95 2.43
N SER A 37 3.17 9.91 2.85
CA SER A 37 4.61 9.69 2.94
C SER A 37 5.16 10.22 4.27
N PRO A 38 5.86 9.39 5.07
CA PRO A 38 6.64 9.86 6.22
C PRO A 38 7.79 10.81 5.85
N TRP A 39 8.17 10.85 4.57
CA TRP A 39 9.30 11.61 4.06
C TRP A 39 8.88 12.58 2.96
N VAL A 40 9.64 13.65 2.81
CA VAL A 40 9.51 14.55 1.66
C VAL A 40 9.95 13.81 0.39
N SER A 41 9.28 14.09 -0.73
CA SER A 41 9.57 13.46 -2.00
C SER A 41 11.01 13.68 -2.45
N GLU A 42 11.67 12.62 -2.90
CA GLU A 42 12.99 12.66 -3.54
C GLU A 42 12.92 13.29 -4.93
N ARG A 43 11.73 13.44 -5.50
CA ARG A 43 11.47 14.05 -6.82
C ARG A 43 10.74 15.39 -6.71
N ALA A 44 10.81 16.04 -5.54
CA ALA A 44 10.11 17.30 -5.29
C ALA A 44 10.43 18.38 -6.34
N ASP A 45 11.67 18.46 -6.83
CA ASP A 45 12.06 19.46 -7.83
C ASP A 45 11.45 19.20 -9.21
N GLU A 46 11.31 17.92 -9.62
CA GLU A 46 10.63 17.56 -10.86
C GLU A 46 9.13 17.91 -10.77
N LEU A 47 8.51 17.61 -9.63
CA LEU A 47 7.10 17.93 -9.37
C LEU A 47 6.86 19.46 -9.36
N LYS A 48 7.79 20.23 -8.77
CA LYS A 48 7.77 21.71 -8.81
C LYS A 48 7.94 22.23 -10.25
N ALA A 49 8.84 21.64 -11.03
CA ALA A 49 9.09 22.05 -12.41
C ALA A 49 7.90 21.79 -13.37
N LEU A 50 7.04 20.82 -13.05
CA LEU A 50 5.79 20.59 -13.77
C LEU A 50 4.68 21.60 -13.41
N GLY A 51 4.96 22.50 -12.46
CA GLY A 51 3.98 23.46 -11.95
C GLY A 51 2.92 22.82 -11.06
N GLU A 52 3.13 21.56 -10.65
CA GLU A 52 2.19 20.84 -9.79
C GLU A 52 2.30 21.33 -8.33
N PHE A 53 3.47 21.84 -7.92
CA PHE A 53 3.73 22.26 -6.55
C PHE A 53 4.66 23.47 -6.44
N SER A 54 4.49 24.24 -5.36
CA SER A 54 5.36 25.37 -4.98
C SER A 54 6.08 25.16 -3.64
N ARG A 55 5.89 24.00 -3.02
CA ARG A 55 6.40 23.61 -1.70
C ARG A 55 6.98 22.20 -1.73
N ASP A 56 7.61 21.80 -0.64
CA ASP A 56 7.94 20.39 -0.40
C ASP A 56 6.65 19.58 -0.16
N ILE A 57 6.68 18.30 -0.54
CA ILE A 57 5.53 17.40 -0.61
C ILE A 57 5.90 16.11 0.11
N GLY A 58 5.04 15.56 0.93
CA GLY A 58 5.36 14.45 1.83
C GLY A 58 5.75 14.94 3.23
N GLY A 59 5.97 14.01 4.14
CA GLY A 59 6.48 14.27 5.49
C GLY A 59 5.45 14.11 6.61
N GLU A 60 4.17 13.93 6.31
CA GLU A 60 3.11 13.80 7.32
C GLU A 60 2.69 12.34 7.59
N GLY A 61 3.25 11.38 6.85
CA GLY A 61 2.91 9.95 6.99
C GLY A 61 3.16 9.37 8.38
N ILE A 62 4.10 9.92 9.17
CA ILE A 62 4.27 9.53 10.57
C ILE A 62 3.03 9.93 11.40
N ALA A 63 2.52 11.14 11.20
CA ALA A 63 1.33 11.62 11.90
C ALA A 63 0.08 10.85 11.44
N TYR A 64 -0.04 10.61 10.13
CA TYR A 64 -1.10 9.77 9.57
C TYR A 64 -1.09 8.36 10.19
N GLY A 65 0.06 7.69 10.23
CA GLY A 65 0.14 6.35 10.80
C GLY A 65 -0.17 6.29 12.30
N LYS A 66 0.26 7.30 13.07
CA LYS A 66 -0.15 7.45 14.46
C LYS A 66 -1.66 7.63 14.60
N PHE A 67 -2.28 8.46 13.75
CA PHE A 67 -3.73 8.60 13.73
C PHE A 67 -4.43 7.26 13.45
N ILE A 68 -3.99 6.52 12.44
CA ILE A 68 -4.56 5.21 12.10
C ILE A 68 -4.47 4.25 13.30
N VAL A 69 -3.28 4.08 13.87
CA VAL A 69 -2.99 3.04 14.87
C VAL A 69 -3.45 3.42 16.27
N LYS A 70 -3.31 4.70 16.66
CA LYS A 70 -3.58 5.14 18.04
C LYS A 70 -4.94 5.80 18.20
N THR A 71 -5.65 6.10 17.11
CA THR A 71 -6.96 6.77 17.16
C THR A 71 -8.03 6.01 16.38
N LEU A 72 -7.86 5.84 15.07
CA LEU A 72 -8.90 5.28 14.22
C LEU A 72 -9.16 3.80 14.52
N LYS A 73 -8.14 2.94 14.50
CA LYS A 73 -8.30 1.50 14.75
C LYS A 73 -8.93 1.22 16.12
N PRO A 74 -8.48 1.82 17.25
CA PRO A 74 -9.14 1.67 18.55
C PRO A 74 -10.61 2.14 18.56
N LEU A 75 -10.93 3.22 17.86
CA LEU A 75 -12.31 3.70 17.73
C LEU A 75 -13.19 2.69 16.98
N ILE A 76 -12.69 2.13 15.88
CA ILE A 76 -13.40 1.11 15.10
C ILE A 76 -13.60 -0.16 15.93
N ASP A 77 -12.57 -0.64 16.63
CA ASP A 77 -12.65 -1.84 17.48
C ASP A 77 -13.62 -1.69 18.65
N THR A 78 -13.79 -0.46 19.16
CA THR A 78 -14.73 -0.18 20.25
C THR A 78 -16.17 -0.06 19.74
N LYS A 79 -16.34 0.48 18.52
CA LYS A 79 -17.66 0.82 17.97
C LYS A 79 -18.31 -0.32 17.20
N TYR A 80 -17.52 -1.19 16.59
CA TYR A 80 -17.98 -2.29 15.76
C TYR A 80 -17.45 -3.63 16.27
N ARG A 81 -18.07 -4.72 15.85
CA ARG A 81 -17.71 -6.09 16.28
C ARG A 81 -16.53 -6.61 15.46
N THR A 82 -15.36 -5.97 15.59
CA THR A 82 -14.14 -6.45 14.95
C THR A 82 -13.57 -7.67 15.68
N ILE A 83 -12.73 -8.43 14.99
CA ILE A 83 -11.75 -9.31 15.64
C ILE A 83 -10.45 -8.47 15.70
N PRO A 84 -10.05 -7.96 16.88
CA PRO A 84 -9.16 -6.80 16.95
C PRO A 84 -7.68 -7.13 16.81
N ASP A 85 -7.30 -8.40 16.88
CA ASP A 85 -5.91 -8.84 16.80
C ASP A 85 -5.33 -8.63 15.40
N ARG A 86 -4.00 -8.61 15.34
CA ARG A 86 -3.27 -8.36 14.10
C ARG A 86 -3.58 -9.38 13.02
N GLU A 87 -3.86 -10.64 13.37
CA GLU A 87 -4.09 -11.71 12.39
C GLU A 87 -5.42 -11.53 11.64
N HIS A 88 -6.29 -10.64 12.09
CA HIS A 88 -7.52 -10.27 11.40
C HIS A 88 -7.50 -8.82 10.87
N THR A 89 -6.36 -8.13 10.99
CA THR A 89 -6.20 -6.73 10.59
C THR A 89 -5.26 -6.61 9.38
N ALA A 90 -5.75 -5.97 8.32
CA ALA A 90 -5.02 -5.68 7.10
C ALA A 90 -5.01 -4.17 6.80
N VAL A 91 -3.97 -3.71 6.10
CA VAL A 91 -3.90 -2.36 5.52
C VAL A 91 -3.62 -2.47 4.03
N ALA A 92 -4.30 -1.68 3.22
CA ALA A 92 -4.11 -1.70 1.78
C ALA A 92 -4.40 -0.36 1.12
N GLY A 93 -3.74 -0.11 -0.01
CA GLY A 93 -3.97 1.07 -0.85
C GLY A 93 -3.22 1.00 -2.17
N SER A 94 -3.49 1.94 -3.08
CA SER A 94 -2.79 2.02 -4.37
C SER A 94 -1.95 3.28 -4.52
N SER A 95 -0.93 3.22 -5.39
CA SER A 95 -0.03 4.35 -5.63
C SER A 95 0.61 4.80 -4.30
N MET A 96 0.46 6.06 -3.92
CA MET A 96 0.85 6.55 -2.59
C MET A 96 0.11 5.88 -1.42
N GLY A 97 -1.12 5.41 -1.63
CA GLY A 97 -1.84 4.57 -0.68
C GLY A 97 -1.15 3.21 -0.46
N GLY A 98 -0.51 2.67 -1.51
CA GLY A 98 0.33 1.48 -1.39
C GLY A 98 1.62 1.78 -0.64
N PHE A 99 2.23 2.93 -0.91
CA PHE A 99 3.42 3.42 -0.20
C PHE A 99 3.19 3.53 1.31
N ILE A 100 2.13 4.23 1.73
CA ILE A 100 1.81 4.35 3.16
C ILE A 100 1.41 3.01 3.77
N SER A 101 0.77 2.11 3.02
CA SER A 101 0.42 0.77 3.51
C SER A 101 1.66 -0.08 3.81
N LEU A 102 2.70 0.00 2.96
CA LEU A 102 3.98 -0.66 3.21
C LEU A 102 4.64 -0.11 4.48
N TYR A 103 4.72 1.22 4.61
CA TYR A 103 5.22 1.86 5.82
C TYR A 103 4.45 1.41 7.07
N LEU A 104 3.11 1.40 7.03
CA LEU A 104 2.28 1.00 8.17
C LEU A 104 2.48 -0.46 8.58
N GLY A 105 2.59 -1.37 7.61
CA GLY A 105 2.87 -2.77 7.90
C GLY A 105 4.24 -2.99 8.52
N ALA A 106 5.23 -2.21 8.09
CA ALA A 106 6.61 -2.34 8.53
C ALA A 106 6.85 -1.68 9.91
N GLU A 107 6.26 -0.50 10.14
CA GLU A 107 6.40 0.28 11.36
C GLU A 107 5.49 -0.24 12.49
N TYR A 108 4.31 -0.78 12.16
CA TYR A 108 3.33 -1.29 13.14
C TYR A 108 3.01 -2.77 12.92
N PRO A 109 4.02 -3.66 12.94
CA PRO A 109 3.83 -5.08 12.68
C PRO A 109 2.98 -5.75 13.77
N GLU A 110 2.87 -5.16 14.96
CA GLU A 110 1.99 -5.60 16.05
C GLU A 110 0.50 -5.32 15.80
N VAL A 111 0.18 -4.47 14.80
CA VAL A 111 -1.19 -4.09 14.44
C VAL A 111 -1.62 -4.74 13.14
N PHE A 112 -0.74 -4.77 12.13
CA PHE A 112 -1.05 -5.28 10.80
C PHE A 112 -0.29 -6.58 10.52
N SER A 113 -1.01 -7.63 10.12
CA SER A 113 -0.41 -8.89 9.65
C SER A 113 -0.48 -9.08 8.13
N LYS A 114 -1.14 -8.15 7.43
CA LYS A 114 -1.49 -8.24 6.01
C LYS A 114 -1.36 -6.86 5.39
N VAL A 115 -0.60 -6.78 4.31
CA VAL A 115 -0.34 -5.54 3.57
C VAL A 115 -0.67 -5.76 2.09
N GLY A 116 -1.55 -4.93 1.55
CA GLY A 116 -1.86 -4.89 0.12
C GLY A 116 -1.37 -3.59 -0.52
N ALA A 117 -0.30 -3.66 -1.31
CA ALA A 117 0.33 -2.51 -1.95
C ALA A 117 0.15 -2.57 -3.48
N PHE A 118 -0.81 -1.78 -3.99
CA PHE A 118 -1.21 -1.84 -5.38
C PHE A 118 -0.54 -0.74 -6.21
N SER A 119 0.21 -1.10 -7.25
CA SER A 119 0.86 -0.14 -8.15
C SER A 119 1.63 0.96 -7.40
N THR A 120 2.48 0.52 -6.47
CA THR A 120 3.10 1.37 -5.45
C THR A 120 4.00 2.44 -6.06
N ALA A 121 3.81 3.69 -5.63
CA ALA A 121 4.66 4.81 -6.03
C ALA A 121 5.96 4.88 -5.20
N ALA A 122 6.76 3.81 -5.20
CA ALA A 122 7.99 3.70 -4.42
C ALA A 122 8.98 4.84 -4.73
N TRP A 123 9.07 5.23 -6.00
CA TRP A 123 9.85 6.35 -6.53
C TRP A 123 9.62 7.70 -5.85
N PHE A 124 8.54 7.86 -5.08
CA PHE A 124 8.25 9.11 -4.38
C PHE A 124 9.31 9.41 -3.33
N ALA A 125 9.74 8.42 -2.56
CA ALA A 125 10.77 8.51 -1.52
C ALA A 125 11.44 7.13 -1.35
N ASP A 126 12.03 6.64 -2.44
CA ASP A 126 12.45 5.25 -2.62
C ASP A 126 13.58 4.87 -1.65
N HIS A 127 14.63 5.70 -1.63
CA HIS A 127 15.76 5.48 -0.73
C HIS A 127 15.31 5.56 0.73
N ALA A 128 14.47 6.53 1.09
CA ALA A 128 13.98 6.65 2.46
C ALA A 128 13.12 5.45 2.91
N LEU A 129 12.25 4.95 2.03
CA LEU A 129 11.44 3.75 2.28
C LEU A 129 12.34 2.52 2.49
N HIS A 130 13.27 2.26 1.57
CA HIS A 130 14.19 1.14 1.66
C HIS A 130 15.06 1.21 2.93
N GLU A 131 15.57 2.39 3.31
CA GLU A 131 16.36 2.57 4.52
C GLU A 131 15.54 2.38 5.80
N HIS A 132 14.24 2.70 5.77
CA HIS A 132 13.35 2.46 6.89
C HIS A 132 13.06 0.96 7.08
N MET A 133 12.76 0.24 5.98
CA MET A 133 12.52 -1.21 6.00
C MET A 133 13.68 -1.99 6.63
N LYS A 134 14.93 -1.54 6.42
CA LYS A 134 16.14 -2.15 7.02
C LYS A 134 16.26 -1.94 8.54
N LYS A 135 15.59 -0.93 9.10
CA LYS A 135 15.70 -0.53 10.51
C LYS A 135 14.58 -1.10 11.36
N VAL A 136 13.42 -1.36 10.76
CA VAL A 136 12.27 -1.93 11.46
C VAL A 136 12.41 -3.43 11.65
N ASN A 137 11.76 -3.95 12.69
CA ASN A 137 11.84 -5.35 13.03
C ASN A 137 10.71 -6.16 12.37
N LEU A 138 11.04 -6.88 11.29
CA LEU A 138 10.09 -7.73 10.57
C LEU A 138 10.02 -9.17 11.12
N THR A 139 10.30 -9.40 12.41
CA THR A 139 10.22 -10.74 13.02
C THR A 139 8.81 -11.30 13.15
N LEU A 140 7.78 -10.45 13.16
CA LEU A 140 6.39 -10.93 13.21
C LEU A 140 5.94 -11.34 11.79
N PRO A 141 5.24 -12.48 11.63
CA PRO A 141 4.76 -12.91 10.31
C PRO A 141 3.80 -11.87 9.72
N ILE A 142 4.11 -11.38 8.51
CA ILE A 142 3.28 -10.44 7.78
C ILE A 142 3.21 -10.92 6.34
N ARG A 143 2.01 -10.93 5.78
CA ARG A 143 1.80 -11.21 4.36
C ARG A 143 1.84 -9.93 3.54
N TRP A 144 2.71 -9.90 2.55
CA TRP A 144 2.94 -8.76 1.68
C TRP A 144 2.46 -9.09 0.27
N TYR A 145 1.33 -8.50 -0.11
CA TYR A 145 0.87 -8.51 -1.49
C TYR A 145 1.33 -7.21 -2.16
N LEU A 146 2.08 -7.33 -3.25
CA LEU A 146 2.45 -6.22 -4.12
C LEU A 146 1.93 -6.50 -5.53
N ASP A 147 1.52 -5.46 -6.24
CA ASP A 147 1.27 -5.59 -7.67
C ASP A 147 1.67 -4.35 -8.48
N ILE A 148 1.84 -4.56 -9.79
CA ILE A 148 2.16 -3.49 -10.73
C ILE A 148 1.70 -3.84 -12.15
N GLY A 149 1.27 -2.85 -12.92
CA GLY A 149 1.06 -2.97 -14.36
C GLY A 149 2.37 -2.76 -15.14
N THR A 150 2.48 -3.27 -16.37
CA THR A 150 3.67 -3.00 -17.20
C THR A 150 3.58 -1.71 -18.03
N ASN A 151 2.45 -1.00 -17.99
CA ASN A 151 2.23 0.26 -18.70
C ASN A 151 1.82 1.39 -17.73
N GLU A 152 2.46 1.41 -16.57
CA GLU A 152 2.24 2.39 -15.51
C GLU A 152 2.93 3.72 -15.84
N THR A 153 2.29 4.83 -15.48
CA THR A 153 2.91 6.14 -15.56
C THR A 153 2.20 7.10 -14.61
N SER A 154 2.98 7.94 -13.94
CA SER A 154 2.46 9.13 -13.25
C SER A 154 2.91 10.42 -13.93
N ASN A 155 3.69 10.32 -15.01
CA ASN A 155 4.15 11.45 -15.77
C ASN A 155 4.43 11.02 -17.22
N GLU A 156 3.50 11.31 -18.11
CA GLU A 156 3.57 10.99 -19.55
C GLU A 156 4.77 11.63 -20.26
N LYS A 157 5.43 12.63 -19.65
CA LYS A 157 6.62 13.27 -20.21
C LYS A 157 7.90 12.48 -19.95
N ILE A 158 7.86 11.46 -19.10
CA ILE A 158 9.01 10.63 -18.75
C ILE A 158 8.83 9.25 -19.40
N GLU A 159 9.62 8.98 -20.44
CA GLU A 159 9.46 7.81 -21.29
C GLU A 159 9.62 6.47 -20.54
N ASN A 160 10.52 6.42 -19.56
CA ASN A 160 10.84 5.22 -18.79
C ASN A 160 10.06 5.11 -17.47
N PHE A 161 8.97 5.88 -17.26
CA PHE A 161 8.24 5.88 -15.98
C PHE A 161 7.63 4.51 -15.64
N LYS A 162 7.26 3.74 -16.67
CA LYS A 162 6.80 2.34 -16.52
C LYS A 162 7.87 1.44 -15.91
N ASP A 163 9.14 1.63 -16.29
CA ASP A 163 10.25 0.82 -15.80
C ASP A 163 10.53 1.19 -14.34
N ILE A 164 10.45 2.48 -13.99
CA ILE A 164 10.56 2.96 -12.59
C ILE A 164 9.53 2.28 -11.68
N TYR A 165 8.30 2.13 -12.14
CA TYR A 165 7.23 1.47 -11.39
C TYR A 165 7.47 -0.03 -11.20
N VAL A 166 7.82 -0.72 -12.29
CA VAL A 166 8.08 -2.16 -12.28
C VAL A 166 9.32 -2.46 -11.43
N ASP A 167 10.44 -1.78 -11.68
CA ASP A 167 11.70 -1.96 -10.97
C ASP A 167 11.54 -1.66 -9.48
N GLY A 168 10.84 -0.57 -9.12
CA GLY A 168 10.56 -0.25 -7.72
C GLY A 168 9.75 -1.34 -7.02
N THR A 169 8.77 -1.94 -7.70
CA THR A 169 7.96 -3.05 -7.14
C THR A 169 8.82 -4.30 -6.93
N LEU A 170 9.66 -4.65 -7.89
CA LEU A 170 10.55 -5.82 -7.79
C LEU A 170 11.69 -5.60 -6.78
N ALA A 171 12.17 -4.36 -6.62
CA ALA A 171 13.15 -4.01 -5.59
C ALA A 171 12.57 -4.19 -4.18
N LEU A 172 11.30 -3.81 -3.97
CA LEU A 172 10.60 -4.05 -2.70
C LEU A 172 10.43 -5.54 -2.41
N GLU A 173 10.09 -6.37 -3.41
CA GLU A 173 10.05 -7.84 -3.25
C GLU A 173 11.39 -8.39 -2.77
N ASN A 174 12.46 -8.06 -3.50
CA ASN A 174 13.80 -8.54 -3.20
C ASN A 174 14.22 -8.10 -1.81
N GLN A 175 13.95 -6.85 -1.43
CA GLN A 175 14.28 -6.35 -0.10
C GLN A 175 13.53 -7.10 1.00
N LEU A 176 12.23 -7.36 0.86
CA LEU A 176 11.47 -8.11 1.86
C LEU A 176 12.10 -9.49 2.10
N ILE A 177 12.50 -10.17 1.02
CA ILE A 177 13.15 -11.49 1.09
C ILE A 177 14.54 -11.38 1.74
N GLU A 178 15.34 -10.38 1.38
CA GLU A 178 16.67 -10.13 1.98
C GLU A 178 16.58 -9.82 3.47
N LEU A 179 15.51 -9.17 3.92
CA LEU A 179 15.22 -8.89 5.32
C LEU A 179 14.67 -10.12 6.08
N GLY A 180 14.53 -11.26 5.42
CA GLY A 180 14.17 -12.53 6.03
C GLY A 180 12.66 -12.81 6.07
N VAL A 181 11.83 -12.04 5.38
CA VAL A 181 10.41 -12.39 5.20
C VAL A 181 10.32 -13.69 4.39
N PRO A 182 9.59 -14.72 4.86
CA PRO A 182 9.43 -15.96 4.12
C PRO A 182 8.87 -15.70 2.72
N ARG A 183 9.41 -16.39 1.71
CA ARG A 183 8.94 -16.23 0.31
C ARG A 183 7.45 -16.54 0.15
N ASP A 184 6.90 -17.44 0.95
CA ASP A 184 5.46 -17.77 0.94
C ASP A 184 4.57 -16.65 1.51
N ASP A 185 5.17 -15.72 2.26
CA ASP A 185 4.54 -14.53 2.82
C ASP A 185 4.72 -13.28 1.92
N VAL A 186 5.34 -13.42 0.75
CA VAL A 186 5.46 -12.34 -0.25
C VAL A 186 4.85 -12.79 -1.56
N ARG A 187 3.90 -12.01 -2.09
CA ARG A 187 3.31 -12.24 -3.41
C ARG A 187 3.39 -11.00 -4.25
N VAL A 188 4.01 -11.13 -5.42
CA VAL A 188 4.07 -10.08 -6.43
C VAL A 188 3.29 -10.48 -7.67
N VAL A 189 2.47 -9.57 -8.19
CA VAL A 189 1.73 -9.74 -9.43
C VAL A 189 2.11 -8.63 -10.41
N VAL A 190 2.63 -9.01 -11.58
CA VAL A 190 2.90 -8.11 -12.69
C VAL A 190 1.85 -8.33 -13.78
N GLU A 191 0.96 -7.36 -13.99
CA GLU A 191 -0.12 -7.44 -15.00
C GLU A 191 0.31 -6.79 -16.31
N ALA A 192 0.51 -7.61 -17.34
CA ALA A 192 0.91 -7.13 -18.66
C ALA A 192 -0.13 -6.17 -19.26
N GLY A 193 0.33 -4.99 -19.68
CA GLY A 193 -0.47 -3.95 -20.32
C GLY A 193 -1.39 -3.16 -19.39
N ALA A 194 -1.45 -3.48 -18.09
CA ALA A 194 -2.20 -2.69 -17.14
C ALA A 194 -1.58 -1.30 -16.92
N VAL A 195 -2.44 -0.33 -16.62
CA VAL A 195 -2.14 1.09 -16.45
C VAL A 195 -2.57 1.58 -15.07
N HIS A 196 -2.14 2.79 -14.70
CA HIS A 196 -2.28 3.36 -13.36
C HIS A 196 -3.69 3.88 -13.05
N ASN A 197 -4.67 3.00 -12.83
CA ASN A 197 -6.05 3.40 -12.58
C ASN A 197 -6.87 2.45 -11.69
N GLU A 198 -8.04 2.92 -11.23
CA GLU A 198 -8.92 2.14 -10.36
C GLU A 198 -9.49 0.89 -10.99
N LEU A 199 -9.61 0.84 -12.33
CA LEU A 199 -10.11 -0.34 -13.04
C LEU A 199 -9.10 -1.49 -12.97
N ALA A 200 -7.81 -1.20 -13.14
CA ALA A 200 -6.75 -2.19 -13.00
C ALA A 200 -6.66 -2.70 -11.56
N TRP A 201 -6.75 -1.80 -10.57
CA TRP A 201 -6.75 -2.21 -9.15
C TRP A 201 -7.99 -3.03 -8.80
N ALA A 202 -9.17 -2.66 -9.31
CA ALA A 202 -10.41 -3.41 -9.09
C ALA A 202 -10.33 -4.85 -9.64
N ARG A 203 -9.66 -5.07 -10.79
CA ARG A 203 -9.47 -6.41 -11.35
C ARG A 203 -8.54 -7.28 -10.49
N ARG A 204 -7.49 -6.70 -9.92
CA ARG A 204 -6.48 -7.42 -9.13
C ARG A 204 -6.90 -7.66 -7.67
N PHE A 205 -7.71 -6.76 -7.11
CA PHE A 205 -8.14 -6.80 -5.72
C PHE A 205 -8.73 -8.15 -5.23
N PRO A 206 -9.61 -8.85 -5.96
CA PRO A 206 -10.20 -10.11 -5.48
C PRO A 206 -9.17 -11.20 -5.18
N GLU A 207 -8.18 -11.39 -6.06
CA GLU A 207 -7.13 -12.40 -5.86
C GLU A 207 -6.15 -11.99 -4.77
N ALA A 208 -5.83 -10.69 -4.70
CA ALA A 208 -5.03 -10.13 -3.62
C ALA A 208 -5.69 -10.38 -2.25
N PHE A 209 -6.99 -10.09 -2.13
CA PHE A 209 -7.75 -10.27 -0.90
C PHE A 209 -7.79 -11.73 -0.48
N LYS A 210 -8.13 -12.65 -1.39
CA LYS A 210 -8.14 -14.09 -1.08
C LYS A 210 -6.78 -14.58 -0.60
N TRP A 211 -5.70 -14.17 -1.26
CA TRP A 211 -4.35 -14.56 -0.85
C TRP A 211 -4.00 -14.01 0.54
N LEU A 212 -4.27 -12.72 0.81
CA LEU A 212 -4.00 -12.12 2.12
C LEU A 212 -4.74 -12.84 3.25
N PHE A 213 -5.98 -13.28 3.01
CA PHE A 213 -6.85 -13.88 4.04
C PHE A 213 -6.92 -15.42 4.03
N ASN A 214 -6.12 -16.11 3.21
CA ASN A 214 -6.18 -17.58 3.05
C ASN A 214 -7.57 -18.12 2.69
N ILE A 215 -8.23 -17.48 1.71
CA ILE A 215 -9.55 -17.88 1.21
C ILE A 215 -9.46 -18.67 -0.09
#